data_AF-A0A7X8WGI8-F1
#
_entry.id   AF-A0A7X8WGI8-F1
#
_cell.length_a   1.000
_cell.length_b   1.000
_cell.length_c   1.000
_cell.angle_alpha   90.00
_cell.angle_beta   90.00
_cell.angle_gamma   90.00
#
_symmetry.space_group_name_H-M   'P 1'
#
loop_
_entity.id
_entity.type
_entity.pdbx_description
1 polymer ?
#
loop_
_entity_poly.entity_id
_entity_poly.type
_entity_poly.pdbx_seq_one_letter_code
_entity_poly.pdbx_strand_id
1 'polypeptide(L)'
;RTVLGDHVGQKGSNITVERLRFDFTHPEPMTKEQIQKVEDIVNEVIRRDLPVSFTTMSLQEAREAGAIALFEGRYDEQVKVYSIGDFSKEVCGGPHVERTGGMGTFRIRKEQSSSAGVRRIRATLE
;
A
#
# COMPACT_ATOMS: atom_id res chain seq x y z
N ARG A 1 -8.45 1.68 -1.14
CA ARG A 1 -9.59 1.99 -0.24
C ARG A 1 -10.36 3.21 -0.72
N THR A 2 -9.74 4.39 -0.88
CA THR A 2 -10.41 5.61 -1.37
C THR A 2 -11.22 5.44 -2.66
N VAL A 3 -10.74 4.63 -3.61
CA VAL A 3 -11.42 4.41 -4.91
C VAL A 3 -12.48 3.30 -4.85
N LEU A 4 -12.18 2.21 -4.14
CA LEU A 4 -12.94 0.96 -4.24
C LEU A 4 -13.82 0.68 -3.01
N GLY A 5 -13.59 1.33 -1.87
CA GLY A 5 -14.27 1.08 -0.60
C GLY A 5 -13.37 0.48 0.49
N ASP A 6 -13.90 0.42 1.70
CA ASP A 6 -13.21 -0.06 2.91
C ASP A 6 -13.11 -1.58 3.01
N HIS A 7 -13.86 -2.33 2.20
CA HIS A 7 -13.71 -3.79 2.10
C HIS A 7 -12.39 -4.22 1.48
N VAL A 8 -11.64 -3.29 0.88
CA VAL A 8 -10.32 -3.54 0.33
C VAL A 8 -9.30 -3.69 1.46
N GLY A 9 -8.83 -4.92 1.63
CA GLY A 9 -7.72 -5.29 2.49
C GLY A 9 -6.64 -6.00 1.70
N GLN A 10 -5.38 -5.79 2.08
CA GLN A 10 -4.24 -6.48 1.48
C GLN A 10 -4.34 -7.99 1.71
N LYS A 11 -4.00 -8.79 0.70
CA LYS A 11 -3.86 -10.26 0.79
C LYS A 11 -2.50 -10.77 0.36
N GLY A 12 -1.68 -9.92 -0.24
CA GLY A 12 -0.32 -10.26 -0.61
C GLY A 12 0.42 -9.07 -1.19
N SER A 13 1.73 -9.02 -0.97
CA SER A 13 2.61 -8.05 -1.62
C SER A 13 3.90 -8.76 -1.99
N ASN A 14 4.50 -8.36 -3.11
CA ASN A 14 5.86 -8.73 -3.44
C ASN A 14 6.50 -7.64 -4.30
N ILE A 15 7.60 -7.11 -3.80
CA ILE A 15 8.37 -6.04 -4.42
C ILE A 15 9.78 -6.57 -4.66
N THR A 16 10.23 -6.49 -5.90
CA THR A 16 11.60 -6.76 -6.34
C THR A 16 12.00 -5.69 -7.35
N VAL A 17 13.28 -5.65 -7.73
CA VAL A 17 13.76 -4.75 -8.79
C VAL A 17 13.04 -4.93 -10.12
N GLU A 18 12.47 -6.12 -10.37
CA GLU A 18 11.76 -6.44 -11.62
C GLU A 18 10.23 -6.37 -11.49
N ARG A 19 9.69 -6.33 -10.27
CA ARG A 19 8.26 -6.57 -10.03
C ARG A 19 7.72 -5.82 -8.82
N LEU A 20 6.68 -5.03 -9.04
CA LEU A 20 5.74 -4.61 -7.99
C LEU A 20 4.43 -5.37 -8.18
N ARG A 21 4.08 -6.22 -7.21
CA ARG A 21 2.82 -6.98 -7.17
C ARG A 21 2.07 -6.70 -5.88
N PHE A 22 0.79 -6.38 -6.00
CA PHE A 22 -0.09 -6.17 -4.85
C PHE A 22 -1.43 -6.89 -5.04
N ASP A 23 -1.82 -7.65 -4.03
CA ASP A 23 -3.05 -8.46 -4.02
C ASP A 23 -3.98 -7.92 -2.93
N PHE A 24 -5.26 -7.79 -3.26
CA PHE A 24 -6.25 -7.19 -2.36
C PHE A 24 -7.64 -7.80 -2.55
N THR A 25 -8.46 -7.72 -1.50
CA THR A 25 -9.86 -8.17 -1.55
C THR A 25 -10.69 -7.21 -2.40
N HIS A 26 -11.31 -7.74 -3.44
CA HIS A 26 -12.30 -7.05 -4.26
C HIS A 26 -13.01 -8.11 -5.13
N PRO A 27 -14.37 -8.17 -5.12
CA PRO A 27 -15.09 -9.26 -5.78
C PRO A 27 -15.07 -9.17 -7.31
N GLU A 28 -14.93 -7.97 -7.86
CA GLU A 28 -15.11 -7.70 -9.29
C GLU A 28 -13.80 -7.21 -9.94
N PRO A 29 -13.65 -7.29 -11.28
CA PRO A 29 -12.59 -6.59 -11.98
C PRO A 29 -12.69 -5.09 -11.78
N MET A 30 -11.55 -4.41 -11.66
CA MET A 30 -11.54 -2.95 -11.62
C MET A 30 -11.94 -2.39 -13.00
N THR A 31 -12.74 -1.34 -13.02
CA THR A 31 -12.99 -0.59 -14.27
C THR A 31 -11.75 0.21 -14.67
N LYS A 32 -11.69 0.64 -15.94
CA LYS A 32 -10.59 1.48 -16.43
C LYS A 32 -10.49 2.79 -15.67
N GLU A 33 -11.64 3.37 -15.32
CA GLU A 33 -11.76 4.62 -14.57
C GLU A 33 -11.25 4.45 -13.13
N GLN A 34 -11.55 3.30 -12.49
CA GLN A 34 -11.03 2.99 -11.17
C GLN A 34 -9.51 2.79 -11.19
N ILE A 35 -8.98 2.12 -12.21
CA ILE A 35 -7.52 1.95 -12.39
C ILE A 35 -6.86 3.31 -12.54
N GLN A 36 -7.36 4.15 -13.46
CA GLN A 36 -6.84 5.48 -13.69
C GLN A 36 -6.87 6.34 -12.42
N LYS A 37 -7.99 6.32 -11.68
CA LYS A 37 -8.13 7.07 -10.43
C LYS A 37 -7.12 6.61 -9.37
N VAL A 38 -6.81 5.31 -9.30
CA VAL A 38 -5.77 4.81 -8.39
C VAL A 38 -4.40 5.32 -8.82
N GLU A 39 -4.05 5.25 -10.11
CA GLU A 39 -2.79 5.80 -10.62
C GLU A 39 -2.66 7.30 -10.34
N ASP A 40 -3.73 8.07 -10.57
CA ASP A 40 -3.74 9.52 -10.37
C ASP A 40 -3.47 9.88 -8.92
N ILE A 41 -4.15 9.22 -7.98
CA ILE A 41 -3.97 9.43 -6.53
C ILE A 41 -2.55 9.08 -6.10
N VAL A 42 -2.01 7.94 -6.54
CA VAL A 42 -0.66 7.53 -6.15
C VAL A 42 0.37 8.52 -6.69
N ASN A 43 0.23 8.93 -7.95
CA ASN A 43 1.13 9.91 -8.55
C ASN A 43 0.98 11.31 -7.94
N GLU A 44 -0.21 11.68 -7.48
CA GLU A 44 -0.41 12.92 -6.71
C GLU A 44 0.36 12.89 -5.39
N VAL A 45 0.28 11.78 -4.65
CA VAL A 45 1.04 11.60 -3.40
C VAL A 45 2.55 11.60 -3.65
N ILE A 46 3.01 11.03 -4.75
CA ILE A 46 4.42 11.13 -5.17
C ILE A 46 4.80 12.58 -5.45
N ARG A 47 4.01 13.32 -6.25
CA ARG A 47 4.26 14.75 -6.54
C ARG A 47 4.24 15.65 -5.31
N ARG A 48 3.47 15.30 -4.28
CA ARG A 48 3.43 16.02 -3.01
C ARG A 48 4.73 15.90 -2.21
N ASP A 49 5.62 14.97 -2.57
CA ASP A 49 6.91 14.75 -1.94
C ASP A 49 6.80 14.64 -0.40
N LEU A 50 5.93 13.76 0.06
CA LEU A 50 5.66 13.59 1.48
C LEU A 50 6.85 12.92 2.19
N PRO A 51 7.22 13.38 3.40
CA PRO A 51 8.22 12.69 4.20
C PRO A 51 7.70 11.31 4.63
N VAL A 52 8.60 10.33 4.63
CA VAL A 52 8.34 9.00 5.17
C VAL A 52 9.16 8.83 6.43
N SER A 53 8.49 8.58 7.54
CA SER A 53 9.12 8.36 8.85
C SER A 53 8.61 7.08 9.47
N PHE A 54 9.31 6.57 10.47
CA PHE A 54 8.80 5.49 11.30
C PHE A 54 9.04 5.74 12.78
N THR A 55 8.18 5.15 13.59
CA THR A 55 8.33 5.08 15.04
C THR A 55 8.20 3.63 15.47
N THR A 56 9.07 3.20 16.39
CA THR A 56 8.96 1.88 17.02
C THR A 56 8.05 1.99 18.24
N MET A 57 7.04 1.13 18.32
CA MET A 57 6.08 1.08 19.44
C MET A 57 5.53 -0.33 19.61
N SER A 58 4.79 -0.58 20.69
CA SER A 58 4.09 -1.85 20.87
C SER A 58 2.97 -2.06 19.83
N LEU A 59 2.60 -3.31 19.61
CA LEU A 59 1.48 -3.64 18.72
C LEU A 59 0.16 -3.01 19.19
N GLN A 60 -0.03 -2.85 20.51
CA GLN A 60 -1.21 -2.20 21.08
C GLN A 60 -1.22 -0.71 20.76
N GLU A 61 -0.12 0.00 21.01
CA GLU A 61 0.00 1.43 20.68
C GLU A 61 -0.19 1.67 19.18
N ALA A 62 0.33 0.78 18.32
CA ALA A 62 0.14 0.89 16.88
C ALA A 62 -1.35 0.81 16.49
N ARG A 63 -2.13 -0.06 17.14
CA ARG A 63 -3.59 -0.16 16.94
C ARG A 63 -4.29 1.11 17.38
N GLU A 64 -3.96 1.61 18.57
CA GLU A 64 -4.54 2.83 19.12
C GLU A 64 -4.19 4.07 18.28
N ALA A 65 -3.00 4.10 17.67
CA ALA A 65 -2.56 5.14 16.75
C ALA A 65 -3.20 5.09 15.35
N GLY A 66 -4.10 4.12 15.11
CA GLY A 66 -4.81 3.94 13.84
C GLY A 66 -3.96 3.37 12.71
N ALA A 67 -2.84 2.71 13.02
CA ALA A 67 -1.99 2.11 11.99
C ALA A 67 -2.71 0.91 11.35
N ILE A 68 -2.66 0.85 10.02
CA ILE A 68 -3.14 -0.31 9.28
C ILE A 68 -2.09 -1.41 9.39
N ALA A 69 -2.52 -2.62 9.75
CA ALA A 69 -1.65 -3.78 9.78
C ALA A 69 -2.41 -5.02 9.32
N LEU A 70 -1.66 -5.98 8.80
CA LEU A 70 -2.13 -7.35 8.61
C LEU A 70 -2.01 -8.08 9.94
N PHE A 71 -2.94 -7.81 10.87
CA PHE A 71 -2.95 -8.44 12.20
C PHE A 71 -3.11 -9.97 12.19
N GLU A 72 -3.22 -10.58 11.00
CA GLU A 72 -3.18 -12.02 10.76
C GLU A 72 -1.74 -12.59 10.73
N GLY A 73 -0.70 -11.74 10.85
CA GLY A 73 0.72 -12.12 10.86
C GLY A 73 1.36 -12.22 12.25
N ARG A 74 2.54 -12.85 12.33
CA ARG A 74 3.39 -12.80 13.53
C ARG A 74 4.13 -11.46 13.55
N TYR A 75 3.70 -10.56 14.42
CA TYR A 75 4.46 -9.37 14.78
C TYR A 75 5.23 -9.61 16.08
N ASP A 76 6.44 -9.06 16.18
CA ASP A 76 7.16 -9.01 17.44
C ASP A 76 6.43 -8.07 18.43
N GLU A 77 6.81 -8.11 19.71
CA GLU A 77 6.21 -7.24 20.74
C GLU A 77 6.36 -5.75 20.39
N GLN A 78 7.44 -5.38 19.69
CA GLN A 78 7.66 -4.06 19.12
C GLN A 78 7.59 -4.09 17.60
N VAL A 79 6.89 -3.12 17.04
CA VAL A 79 6.69 -2.98 15.60
C VAL A 79 7.13 -1.59 15.13
N LYS A 80 7.57 -1.51 13.87
CA LYS A 80 7.80 -0.23 13.19
C LYS A 80 6.51 0.21 12.51
N VAL A 81 6.02 1.38 12.89
CA VAL A 81 4.88 2.05 12.25
C VAL A 81 5.43 3.12 11.33
N TYR A 82 5.28 2.92 10.03
CA TYR A 82 5.63 3.91 9.01
C TYR A 82 4.48 4.89 8.81
N SER A 83 4.81 6.18 8.68
CA SER A 83 3.89 7.24 8.31
C SER A 83 4.37 7.90 7.03
N ILE A 84 3.49 7.98 6.03
CA ILE A 84 3.74 8.65 4.74
C ILE A 84 2.98 9.97 4.79
N GLY A 85 3.64 11.02 5.30
CA GLY A 85 3.00 12.30 5.59
C GLY A 85 1.67 12.14 6.34
N ASP A 86 0.62 12.75 5.80
CA ASP A 86 -0.76 12.65 6.27
C ASP A 86 -1.59 11.56 5.53
N PHE A 87 -0.96 10.83 4.59
CA PHE A 87 -1.68 10.01 3.62
C PHE A 87 -1.90 8.57 4.09
N SER A 88 -0.86 7.94 4.65
CA SER A 88 -0.96 6.55 5.14
C SER A 88 -0.14 6.33 6.39
N LYS A 89 -0.58 5.40 7.24
CA LYS A 89 0.11 4.93 8.43
C LYS A 89 -0.03 3.42 8.54
N GLU A 90 1.09 2.69 8.47
CA GLU A 90 1.08 1.23 8.35
C GLU A 90 2.18 0.56 9.16
N VAL A 91 1.90 -0.63 9.68
CA VAL A 91 2.93 -1.48 10.30
C VAL A 91 3.71 -2.22 9.21
N CYS A 92 5.01 -1.95 9.09
CA CYS A 92 5.87 -2.61 8.10
C CYS A 92 7.30 -2.78 8.60
N GLY A 93 7.96 -3.89 8.24
CA GLY A 93 9.35 -4.16 8.60
C GLY A 93 10.36 -3.88 7.47
N GLY A 94 9.88 -3.55 6.27
CA GLY A 94 10.72 -3.37 5.08
C GLY A 94 11.44 -2.02 5.01
N PRO A 95 12.45 -1.91 4.14
CA PRO A 95 13.07 -0.63 3.82
C PRO A 95 12.08 0.28 3.09
N HIS A 96 12.19 1.59 3.30
CA HIS A 96 11.39 2.62 2.66
C HIS A 96 12.28 3.73 2.12
N VAL A 97 11.78 4.46 1.12
CA VAL A 97 12.34 5.75 0.71
C VAL A 97 12.15 6.78 1.82
N GLU A 98 12.98 7.82 1.86
CA GLU A 98 12.83 8.91 2.83
C GLU A 98 11.70 9.88 2.46
N ARG A 99 11.39 10.01 1.17
CA ARG A 99 10.35 10.90 0.65
C ARG A 99 9.67 10.29 -0.58
N THR A 100 8.38 10.55 -0.77
CA THR A 100 7.62 9.98 -1.89
C THR A 100 8.06 10.55 -3.25
N GLY A 101 8.60 11.77 -3.31
CA GLY A 101 8.97 12.44 -4.56
C GLY A 101 10.09 11.75 -5.33
N GLY A 102 10.93 10.96 -4.63
CA GLY A 102 12.00 10.18 -5.26
C GLY A 102 11.53 8.91 -5.98
N MET A 103 10.23 8.60 -5.97
CA MET A 103 9.70 7.35 -6.53
C MET A 103 9.39 7.40 -8.03
N GLY A 104 9.48 8.57 -8.68
CA GLY A 104 9.17 8.71 -10.10
C GLY A 104 7.67 8.65 -10.39
N THR A 105 7.27 7.94 -11.45
CA THR A 105 5.86 7.79 -11.87
C THR A 105 5.37 6.36 -11.66
N PHE A 106 4.28 6.21 -10.91
CA PHE A 106 3.62 4.93 -10.72
C PHE A 106 2.68 4.59 -11.87
N ARG A 107 2.76 3.35 -12.38
CA ARG A 107 1.88 2.85 -13.43
C ARG A 107 1.47 1.40 -13.23
N ILE A 108 0.17 1.13 -13.25
CA ILE A 108 -0.44 -0.20 -13.25
C ILE A 108 -0.33 -0.79 -14.67
N ARG A 109 0.37 -1.92 -14.78
CA ARG A 109 0.57 -2.65 -16.04
C ARG A 109 -0.48 -3.70 -16.30
N LYS A 110 -0.96 -4.32 -15.22
CA LYS A 110 -1.93 -5.41 -15.32
C LYS A 110 -2.77 -5.47 -14.06
N GLU A 111 -4.06 -5.66 -14.26
CA GLU A 111 -5.03 -6.01 -13.22
C GLU A 111 -5.67 -7.35 -13.62
N GLN A 112 -5.80 -8.29 -12.69
CA GLN A 112 -6.41 -9.61 -12.95
C GLN A 112 -6.92 -10.27 -11.65
N SER A 113 -7.79 -11.27 -11.81
CA SER A 113 -8.18 -12.16 -10.71
C SER A 113 -6.97 -12.97 -10.23
N SER A 114 -6.80 -13.07 -8.91
CA SER A 114 -5.80 -13.96 -8.29
C SER A 114 -6.45 -15.22 -7.71
N SER A 115 -7.62 -15.08 -7.11
CA SER A 115 -8.47 -16.14 -6.58
C SER A 115 -9.88 -15.59 -6.36
N ALA A 116 -10.84 -16.41 -5.91
CA ALA A 116 -12.17 -15.94 -5.56
C ALA A 116 -12.10 -14.76 -4.57
N GLY A 117 -12.72 -13.63 -4.93
CA GLY A 117 -12.76 -12.41 -4.11
C GLY A 117 -11.44 -11.63 -3.99
N VAL A 118 -10.38 -12.01 -4.72
CA VAL A 118 -9.05 -11.37 -4.64
C VAL A 118 -8.58 -10.94 -6.01
N ARG A 119 -8.21 -9.67 -6.12
CA ARG A 119 -7.62 -9.05 -7.31
C ARG A 119 -6.13 -8.82 -7.11
N ARG A 120 -5.40 -8.77 -8.22
CA ARG A 120 -3.95 -8.55 -8.26
C ARG A 120 -3.63 -7.46 -9.27
N ILE A 121 -2.89 -6.44 -8.82
CA ILE A 121 -2.20 -5.52 -9.72
C ILE A 121 -0.72 -5.85 -9.84
N ARG A 122 -0.19 -5.63 -11.04
CA ARG A 122 1.25 -5.49 -11.29
C ARG A 122 1.51 -4.07 -11.75
N ALA A 123 2.54 -3.43 -11.19
CA ALA A 123 2.88 -2.05 -11.50
C ALA A 123 4.39 -1.85 -11.67
N THR A 124 4.77 -0.65 -12.13
CA THR A 124 6.15 -0.17 -12.25
C THR A 124 6.26 1.24 -11.69
N LEU A 125 7.46 1.60 -11.26
CA LEU A 125 7.89 2.98 -11.03
C LEU A 125 8.82 3.37 -12.20
N GLU A 126 8.51 4.46 -12.89
CA GLU A 126 9.24 5.00 -14.06
C GLU A 126 9.97 6.31 -13.73
#